data_AF-A0A7Y3LUZ9-F1
#
_entry.id   AF-A0A7Y3LUZ9-F1
#
_cell.length_a   1.000
_cell.length_b   1.000
_cell.length_c   1.000
_cell.angle_alpha   90.00
_cell.angle_beta   90.00
_cell.angle_gamma   90.00
#
_symmetry.space_group_name_H-M   'P 1'
#
loop_
_entity.id
_entity.type
_entity.pdbx_description
1 polymer ?
#
loop_
_entity_poly.entity_id
_entity_poly.type
_entity_poly.pdbx_seq_one_letter_code
_entity_poly.pdbx_strand_id
1 'polypeptide(L)'
;MTEPRTVTLLTEDHGNVTIPEPSWCVGHADHRPDTYRVDLDHKGPEHRLTHDGDLLWTAFLGQAPHSTSPQARALGVFVEQGRYARTLNATELYDLAATFDAHADRLRELADQLAGLLEEEQR
;
A
#
# COMPACT_ATOMS: atom_id res chain seq x y z
N MET A 1 7.08 -25.82 -4.92
CA MET A 1 7.88 -24.74 -4.28
C MET A 1 8.74 -24.14 -5.36
N THR A 2 8.61 -22.85 -5.64
CA THR A 2 9.55 -22.12 -6.52
C THR A 2 10.92 -22.05 -5.85
N GLU A 3 11.98 -22.20 -6.63
CA GLU A 3 13.35 -22.05 -6.15
C GLU A 3 13.56 -20.65 -5.54
N PRO A 4 14.44 -20.51 -4.51
CA PRO A 4 14.81 -19.21 -3.99
C PRO A 4 15.38 -18.34 -5.12
N ARG A 5 14.69 -17.24 -5.42
CA ARG A 5 15.17 -16.21 -6.35
C ARG A 5 15.94 -15.15 -5.55
N THR A 6 16.95 -14.57 -6.18
CA THR A 6 17.75 -13.48 -5.61
C THR A 6 17.93 -12.42 -6.66
N VAL A 7 18.03 -11.17 -6.23
CA VAL A 7 18.28 -10.01 -7.10
C VAL A 7 19.49 -9.24 -6.58
N THR A 8 20.30 -8.72 -7.49
CA THR A 8 21.42 -7.84 -7.18
C THR A 8 21.11 -6.44 -7.68
N LEU A 9 21.08 -5.47 -6.76
CA LEU A 9 20.72 -4.07 -7.02
C LEU A 9 21.91 -3.17 -6.65
N LEU A 10 22.29 -2.27 -7.55
CA LEU A 10 23.32 -1.28 -7.29
C LEU A 10 22.77 -0.17 -6.39
N THR A 11 23.43 0.16 -5.29
CA THR A 11 23.05 1.26 -4.39
C THR A 11 24.12 2.33 -4.34
N GLU A 12 23.73 3.56 -4.00
CA GLU A 12 24.64 4.70 -3.89
C GLU A 12 25.71 4.48 -2.80
N ASP A 13 25.32 3.83 -1.71
CA ASP A 13 26.08 3.79 -0.44
C ASP A 13 26.75 2.43 -0.15
N HIS A 14 26.36 1.35 -0.81
CA HIS A 14 26.85 -0.02 -0.56
C HIS A 14 27.25 -0.78 -1.83
N GLY A 15 27.22 -0.13 -3.01
CA GLY A 15 27.52 -0.80 -4.27
C GLY A 15 26.48 -1.87 -4.59
N ASN A 16 26.91 -3.00 -5.14
CA ASN A 16 25.98 -4.10 -5.46
C ASN A 16 25.52 -4.82 -4.19
N VAL A 17 24.22 -4.77 -3.91
CA VAL A 17 23.56 -5.46 -2.81
C VAL A 17 22.72 -6.61 -3.36
N THR A 18 23.03 -7.84 -2.94
CA THR A 18 22.23 -9.03 -3.28
C THR A 18 21.26 -9.36 -2.17
N ILE A 19 19.97 -9.45 -2.48
CA ILE A 19 18.89 -9.78 -1.53
C ILE A 19 18.05 -10.98 -2.02
N PRO A 20 17.52 -11.80 -1.09
CA PRO A 20 16.50 -12.80 -1.43
C PRO A 20 15.27 -12.09 -1.98
N GLU A 21 14.73 -12.58 -3.08
CA GLU A 21 13.53 -12.03 -3.68
C GLU A 21 12.33 -12.94 -3.33
N PRO A 22 11.30 -12.43 -2.62
CA PRO A 22 10.15 -13.23 -2.28
C PRO A 22 9.34 -13.66 -3.50
N SER A 23 8.60 -14.78 -3.39
CA SER A 23 7.77 -15.29 -4.49
C SER A 23 6.66 -14.32 -4.93
N TRP A 24 6.21 -13.45 -4.02
CA TRP A 24 5.18 -12.44 -4.25
C TRP A 24 5.72 -11.12 -4.82
N CYS A 25 7.04 -10.91 -4.81
CA CYS A 25 7.63 -9.69 -5.34
C CYS A 25 7.49 -9.67 -6.87
N VAL A 26 7.09 -8.52 -7.42
CA VAL A 26 6.92 -8.34 -8.88
C VAL A 26 8.22 -7.99 -9.61
N GLY A 27 9.32 -7.83 -8.87
CA GLY A 27 10.63 -7.48 -9.39
C GLY A 27 11.00 -6.01 -9.17
N HIS A 28 12.15 -5.64 -9.74
CA HIS A 28 12.82 -4.36 -9.51
C HIS A 28 13.24 -3.69 -10.84
N ALA A 29 12.39 -3.79 -11.86
CA ALA A 29 12.70 -3.26 -13.20
C ALA A 29 12.86 -1.73 -13.23
N ASP A 30 12.30 -1.03 -12.25
CA ASP A 30 12.35 0.41 -12.04
C ASP A 30 13.45 0.85 -11.07
N HIS A 31 14.28 -0.08 -10.58
CA HIS A 31 15.38 0.22 -9.67
C HIS A 31 16.36 1.24 -10.28
N ARG A 32 16.77 2.21 -9.47
CA ARG A 32 17.76 3.21 -9.84
C ARG A 32 19.06 3.06 -9.05
N PRO A 33 20.24 3.19 -9.68
CA PRO A 33 21.53 3.09 -9.00
C PRO A 33 21.78 4.10 -7.87
N ASP A 34 21.07 5.23 -7.86
CA ASP A 34 21.13 6.28 -6.84
C ASP A 34 20.23 5.99 -5.62
N THR A 35 19.57 4.83 -5.56
CA THR A 35 18.83 4.38 -4.37
C THR A 35 19.79 4.00 -3.24
N TYR A 36 19.49 4.40 -2.00
CA TYR A 36 20.21 3.94 -0.81
C TYR A 36 19.81 2.53 -0.43
N ARG A 37 20.72 1.75 0.17
CA ARG A 37 20.42 0.38 0.62
C ARG A 37 19.20 0.31 1.54
N VAL A 38 19.04 1.30 2.42
CA VAL A 38 17.93 1.42 3.38
C VAL A 38 16.56 1.54 2.69
N ASP A 39 16.54 2.04 1.47
CA ASP A 39 15.33 2.29 0.68
C ASP A 39 14.99 1.13 -0.27
N LEU A 40 15.80 0.07 -0.30
CA LEU A 40 15.47 -1.14 -1.05
C LEU A 40 14.25 -1.84 -0.44
N ASP A 41 13.23 -2.05 -1.26
CA ASP A 41 11.99 -2.71 -0.88
C ASP A 41 11.53 -3.75 -1.91
N HIS A 42 10.79 -4.74 -1.42
CA HIS A 42 10.02 -5.66 -2.24
C HIS A 42 8.58 -5.17 -2.27
N LYS A 43 8.03 -5.07 -3.49
CA LYS A 43 6.63 -4.74 -3.73
C LYS A 43 5.93 -5.90 -4.43
N GLY A 44 4.72 -6.21 -3.99
CA GLY A 44 3.78 -7.05 -4.72
C GLY A 44 3.00 -6.23 -5.76
N PRO A 45 2.03 -6.85 -6.46
CA PRO A 45 1.15 -6.13 -7.37
C PRO A 45 0.36 -5.04 -6.63
N GLU A 46 0.27 -3.86 -7.24
CA GLU A 46 -0.56 -2.78 -6.73
C GLU A 46 -2.04 -3.07 -6.89
N HIS A 47 -2.79 -2.87 -5.82
CA HIS A 47 -4.24 -2.74 -5.82
C HIS A 47 -4.60 -1.27 -5.66
N ARG A 48 -5.42 -0.75 -6.58
CA ARG A 48 -5.84 0.66 -6.60
C ARG A 48 -7.36 0.74 -6.46
N LEU A 49 -7.84 1.52 -5.50
CA LEU A 49 -9.25 1.91 -5.47
C LEU A 49 -9.40 3.26 -6.18
N THR A 50 -10.20 3.26 -7.23
CA THR A 50 -10.55 4.46 -7.99
C THR A 50 -12.04 4.71 -7.95
N HIS A 51 -12.46 5.98 -7.93
CA HIS A 51 -13.86 6.39 -8.08
C HIS A 51 -13.91 7.54 -9.10
N ASP A 52 -14.76 7.42 -10.13
CA ASP A 52 -14.87 8.39 -11.22
C ASP A 52 -13.54 8.78 -11.90
N GLY A 53 -12.59 7.84 -11.92
CA GLY A 53 -11.26 8.04 -12.50
C GLY A 53 -10.22 8.61 -11.52
N ASP A 54 -10.65 9.08 -10.35
CA ASP A 54 -9.76 9.57 -9.30
C ASP A 54 -9.26 8.42 -8.42
N LEU A 55 -7.96 8.43 -8.13
CA LEU A 55 -7.33 7.48 -7.21
C LEU A 55 -7.64 7.87 -5.76
N LEU A 56 -8.31 6.99 -5.03
CA LEU A 56 -8.61 7.18 -3.62
C LEU A 56 -7.52 6.59 -2.72
N TRP A 57 -7.08 5.36 -2.99
CA TRP A 57 -5.95 4.74 -2.28
C TRP A 57 -5.27 3.64 -3.11
N THR A 58 -4.04 3.33 -2.72
CA THR A 58 -3.24 2.23 -3.26
C THR A 58 -2.82 1.30 -2.11
N ALA A 59 -2.78 0.00 -2.38
CA ALA A 59 -2.22 -0.98 -1.46
C ALA A 59 -1.45 -2.09 -2.17
N PHE A 60 -0.40 -2.61 -1.54
CA PHE A 60 0.37 -3.73 -2.05
C PHE A 60 1.09 -4.46 -0.91
N LEU A 61 1.43 -5.74 -1.11
CA LEU A 61 2.37 -6.41 -0.21
C LEU A 61 3.71 -5.70 -0.26
N GLY A 62 4.23 -5.31 0.89
CA GLY A 62 5.46 -4.53 1.02
C GLY A 62 6.38 -5.10 2.10
N GLN A 63 7.67 -5.04 1.83
CA GLN A 63 8.72 -5.31 2.80
C GLN A 63 10.00 -4.58 2.42
N ALA A 64 10.60 -3.83 3.33
CA ALA A 64 11.89 -3.15 3.13
C ALA A 64 12.95 -3.75 4.08
N PRO A 65 13.68 -4.81 3.69
CA PRO A 65 14.50 -5.62 4.59
C PRO A 65 15.62 -4.84 5.30
N HIS A 66 16.07 -3.75 4.71
CA HIS A 66 17.15 -2.90 5.23
C HIS A 66 16.66 -1.58 5.82
N SER A 67 15.34 -1.36 5.88
CA SER A 67 14.78 -0.13 6.43
C SER A 67 15.19 0.07 7.89
N THR A 68 15.42 1.33 8.27
CA THR A 68 15.62 1.72 9.67
C THR A 68 14.34 1.55 10.49
N SER A 69 13.16 1.62 9.85
CA SER A 69 11.86 1.38 10.49
C SER A 69 11.61 -0.12 10.71
N PRO A 70 11.43 -0.58 11.97
CA PRO A 70 11.07 -1.97 12.25
C PRO A 70 9.77 -2.41 11.58
N GLN A 71 8.80 -1.49 11.43
CA GLN A 71 7.51 -1.78 10.81
C GLN A 71 7.66 -2.03 9.31
N ALA A 72 8.52 -1.27 8.63
CA ALA A 72 8.78 -1.45 7.20
C ALA A 72 9.58 -2.73 6.91
N ARG A 73 10.42 -3.20 7.85
CA ARG A 73 11.15 -4.48 7.70
C ARG A 73 10.25 -5.71 7.76
N ALA A 74 9.11 -5.61 8.45
CA ALA A 74 8.14 -6.70 8.52
C ALA A 74 7.37 -6.80 7.19
N LEU A 75 7.09 -8.03 6.76
CA LEU A 75 6.15 -8.26 5.66
C LEU A 75 4.75 -7.82 6.10
N GLY A 76 4.11 -6.97 5.30
CA GLY A 76 2.73 -6.57 5.49
C GLY A 76 2.14 -5.98 4.21
N VAL A 77 1.00 -5.32 4.33
CA VAL A 77 0.40 -4.55 3.24
C VAL A 77 0.70 -3.08 3.47
N PHE A 78 1.48 -2.48 2.57
CA PHE A 78 1.61 -1.03 2.52
C PHE A 78 0.30 -0.45 1.99
N VAL A 79 -0.24 0.53 2.70
CA VAL A 79 -1.47 1.24 2.35
C VAL A 79 -1.15 2.72 2.27
N GLU A 80 -1.49 3.34 1.14
CA GLU A 80 -1.33 4.76 0.90
C GLU A 80 -2.68 5.42 0.54
N GLN A 81 -3.11 6.35 1.38
CA GLN A 81 -4.28 7.21 1.20
C GLN A 81 -3.93 8.63 1.66
N GLY A 82 -3.48 9.49 0.75
CA GLY A 82 -3.08 10.85 1.06
C GLY A 82 -1.92 10.89 2.07
N ARG A 83 -2.17 11.40 3.29
CA ARG A 83 -1.15 11.44 4.37
C ARG A 83 -1.05 10.13 5.16
N TYR A 84 -1.97 9.20 4.96
CA TYR A 84 -1.91 7.88 5.56
C TYR A 84 -1.03 6.97 4.69
N ALA A 85 0.20 6.70 5.11
CA ALA A 85 1.15 5.88 4.36
C ALA A 85 1.93 4.98 5.32
N ARG A 86 1.54 3.71 5.43
CA ARG A 86 2.21 2.75 6.34
C ARG A 86 1.96 1.30 5.97
N THR A 87 2.85 0.43 6.42
CA THR A 87 2.70 -1.03 6.35
C THR A 87 1.82 -1.51 7.52
N LEU A 88 0.81 -2.32 7.19
CA LEU A 88 -0.12 -2.95 8.12
C LEU A 88 0.10 -4.46 8.16
N ASN A 89 0.00 -5.04 9.35
CA ASN A 89 -0.14 -6.48 9.49
C ASN A 89 -1.58 -6.94 9.18
N ALA A 90 -1.83 -8.25 9.20
CA ALA A 90 -3.13 -8.81 8.85
C ALA A 90 -4.27 -8.30 9.76
N THR A 91 -4.07 -8.21 11.08
CA THR A 91 -5.07 -7.71 12.02
C THR A 91 -5.39 -6.24 11.74
N GLU A 92 -4.36 -5.40 11.62
CA GLU A 92 -4.54 -3.98 11.32
C GLU A 92 -5.22 -3.74 9.96
N LEU A 93 -4.98 -4.62 8.98
CA LEU A 93 -5.64 -4.54 7.67
C LEU A 93 -7.14 -4.89 7.76
N TYR A 94 -7.51 -5.89 8.57
CA TYR A 94 -8.92 -6.19 8.84
C TYR A 94 -9.60 -5.05 9.61
N ASP A 95 -8.92 -4.44 10.58
CA ASP A 95 -9.44 -3.28 11.31
C ASP A 95 -9.67 -2.07 10.37
N LEU A 96 -8.74 -1.84 9.44
CA LEU A 96 -8.90 -0.80 8.41
C LEU A 96 -10.07 -1.11 7.48
N ALA A 97 -10.23 -2.37 7.04
CA ALA A 97 -11.36 -2.77 6.21
C ALA A 97 -12.70 -2.53 6.91
N ALA A 98 -12.83 -2.91 8.18
CA ALA A 98 -14.02 -2.64 8.99
C ALA A 98 -14.32 -1.14 9.12
N THR A 99 -13.27 -0.30 9.20
CA THR A 99 -13.41 1.16 9.20
C THR A 99 -13.99 1.66 7.87
N PHE A 100 -13.56 1.10 6.74
CA PHE A 100 -14.13 1.44 5.44
C PHE A 100 -15.59 0.99 5.28
N ASP A 101 -15.95 -0.20 5.78
CA ASP A 101 -17.33 -0.67 5.77
C ASP A 101 -18.25 0.30 6.55
N ALA A 102 -17.85 0.67 7.76
CA ALA A 102 -18.59 1.64 8.56
C ALA A 102 -18.68 3.02 7.90
N HIS A 103 -17.62 3.46 7.21
CA HIS A 103 -17.64 4.72 6.47
C HIS A 103 -18.58 4.67 5.26
N ALA A 104 -18.64 3.54 4.56
CA ALA A 104 -19.57 3.33 3.45
C ALA A 104 -21.03 3.44 3.92
N ASP A 105 -21.37 2.86 5.08
CA ASP A 105 -22.69 3.03 5.69
C ASP A 105 -22.97 4.50 6.02
N ARG A 106 -21.99 5.21 6.56
CA ARG A 106 -22.13 6.65 6.85
C ARG A 106 -22.38 7.49 5.60
N LEU A 107 -21.76 7.15 4.46
CA LEU A 107 -22.02 7.83 3.19
C LEU A 107 -23.45 7.60 2.69
N ARG A 108 -24.01 6.39 2.88
CA ARG A 108 -25.41 6.10 2.55
C ARG A 108 -26.37 6.92 3.39
N GLU A 109 -26.14 7.00 4.69
CA GLU A 109 -26.94 7.84 5.58
C GLU A 109 -26.89 9.33 5.17
N LEU A 110 -25.73 9.84 4.78
CA LEU A 110 -25.59 11.21 4.29
C LEU A 110 -26.33 11.42 2.97
N ALA A 111 -26.34 10.42 2.08
CA ALA A 111 -27.11 10.48 0.85
C ALA A 111 -28.63 10.54 1.13
N ASP A 112 -29.13 9.73 2.07
CA ASP A 112 -30.53 9.76 2.48
C ASP A 112 -30.91 11.11 3.09
N GLN A 113 -30.04 11.68 3.94
CA GLN A 113 -30.23 13.01 4.51
C GLN A 113 -30.29 14.08 3.42
N LEU A 114 -29.37 14.03 2.45
CA LEU A 114 -29.34 14.97 1.33
C LEU A 114 -30.62 14.87 0.48
N ALA A 115 -31.09 13.65 0.20
CA ALA A 115 -32.32 13.43 -0.57
C ALA A 115 -33.53 14.09 0.12
N GLY A 116 -33.68 13.89 1.43
CA GLY A 116 -34.76 14.50 2.21
C GLY A 116 -34.72 16.03 2.19
N LEU A 117 -33.54 16.65 2.32
CA LEU A 117 -33.38 18.10 2.25
C LEU A 117 -33.73 18.66 0.85
N LEU A 118 -33.32 17.98 -0.22
CA LEU A 118 -33.63 18.40 -1.59
C LEU A 118 -35.12 18.31 -1.92
N GLU A 119 -35.86 17.36 -1.34
CA GLU A 119 -37.32 17.29 -1.45
C GLU A 119 -38.02 18.41 -0.67
N GLU A 120 -37.47 18.84 0.46
CA GLU A 120 -37.96 19.99 1.23
C GLU A 120 -37.78 21.31 0.47
N GLU A 121 -36.63 21.53 -0.17
CA GLU A 121 -36.35 22.75 -0.94
C GLU A 121 -37.24 22.92 -2.18
N GLN A 122 -37.84 21.83 -2.67
CA GLN A 122 -38.72 21.84 -3.84
C GLN A 122 -40.21 22.08 -3.51
N ARG A 123 -40.57 22.18 -2.22
CA ARG A 123 -41.93 22.49 -1.76
C ARG A 123 -42.13 23.98 -1.48
#